data_AF-A0A924U0D2-F1
#
_entry.id   AF-A0A924U0D2-F1
#
_cell.length_a   1.000
_cell.length_b   1.000
_cell.length_c   1.000
_cell.angle_alpha   90.00
_cell.angle_beta   90.00
_cell.angle_gamma   90.00
#
_symmetry.space_group_name_H-M   'P 1'
#
loop_
_entity.id
_entity.type
_entity.pdbx_description
1 polymer ?
#
loop_
_entity_poly.entity_id
_entity_poly.type
_entity_poly.pdbx_seq_one_letter_code
_entity_poly.pdbx_strand_id
1 'polypeptide(L)'
;DVFGHTAERRMERALTGQYEARLDELLPALSAANIKLAIDIANVPQTMRGYGHVKIANVALARAREAELLYRFDPQRYPRPAAAPVAGQLRGIRVVAG
;
A
#
# COMPACT_ATOMS: atom_id res chain seq x y z
N ASP A 1 -2.09 -23.83 -16.58
CA ASP A 1 -1.74 -22.56 -17.22
C ASP A 1 -0.33 -22.17 -16.83
N VAL A 2 0.56 -22.03 -17.81
CA VAL A 2 1.99 -21.71 -17.63
C VAL A 2 2.27 -20.21 -17.79
N PHE A 3 1.37 -19.48 -18.47
CA PHE A 3 1.58 -18.08 -18.81
C PHE A 3 1.19 -17.13 -17.68
N GLY A 4 0.12 -17.45 -16.92
CA GLY A 4 -0.28 -16.69 -15.73
C GLY A 4 0.84 -16.60 -14.67
N HIS A 5 1.60 -17.68 -14.50
CA HIS A 5 2.73 -17.73 -13.56
C HIS A 5 3.82 -16.71 -13.93
N THR A 6 4.08 -16.45 -15.22
CA THR A 6 5.16 -15.53 -15.61
C THR A 6 4.77 -14.07 -15.38
N ALA A 7 3.53 -13.68 -15.68
CA ALA A 7 3.04 -12.33 -15.42
C ALA A 7 2.92 -12.04 -13.91
N GLU A 8 2.37 -12.99 -13.15
CA GLU A 8 2.21 -12.86 -11.70
C GLU A 8 3.58 -12.78 -11.00
N ARG A 9 4.56 -13.62 -11.38
CA ARG A 9 5.92 -13.54 -10.83
C ARG A 9 6.64 -12.23 -11.16
N ARG A 10 6.47 -11.68 -12.37
CA ARG A 10 7.03 -10.36 -12.70
C ARG A 10 6.43 -9.26 -11.83
N MET A 11 5.11 -9.30 -11.64
CA MET A 11 4.41 -8.39 -10.75
C MET A 11 4.94 -8.51 -9.32
N GLU A 12 5.07 -9.73 -8.78
CA GLU A 12 5.57 -9.94 -7.41
C GLU A 12 6.97 -9.39 -7.20
N ARG A 13 7.90 -9.61 -8.14
CA ARG A 13 9.25 -9.03 -8.04
C ARG A 13 9.22 -7.50 -8.10
N ALA A 14 8.37 -6.94 -8.97
CA ALA A 14 8.21 -5.49 -9.04
C ALA A 14 7.64 -4.91 -7.74
N LEU A 15 6.71 -5.61 -7.09
CA LEU A 15 6.14 -5.21 -5.80
C LEU A 15 7.19 -5.20 -4.69
N THR A 16 8.12 -6.15 -4.67
CA THR A 16 9.26 -6.15 -3.72
C THR A 16 10.12 -4.91 -3.89
N GLY A 17 10.57 -4.61 -5.11
CA GLY A 17 11.41 -3.42 -5.36
C GLY A 17 10.67 -2.11 -5.07
N GLN A 18 9.36 -2.04 -5.35
CA GLN A 18 8.53 -0.90 -5.00
C GLN A 18 8.43 -0.69 -3.48
N TYR A 19 8.35 -1.77 -2.71
CA TYR A 19 8.33 -1.69 -1.25
C TYR A 19 9.65 -1.16 -0.68
N GLU A 20 10.78 -1.67 -1.15
CA GLU A 20 12.11 -1.21 -0.71
C GLU A 20 12.31 0.27 -1.02
N ALA A 21 12.03 0.68 -2.27
CA ALA A 21 12.09 2.07 -2.68
C ALA A 21 11.16 2.96 -1.84
N ARG A 22 9.96 2.46 -1.51
CA ARG A 22 9.02 3.19 -0.65
C ARG A 22 9.59 3.41 0.75
N LEU A 23 10.25 2.42 1.34
CA LEU A 23 10.88 2.58 2.64
C LEU A 23 12.00 3.62 2.59
N ASP A 24 12.87 3.55 1.58
CA ASP A 24 13.96 4.51 1.37
C ASP A 24 13.44 5.95 1.21
N GLU A 25 12.25 6.12 0.61
CA GLU A 25 11.61 7.43 0.49
C GLU A 25 11.01 7.96 1.79
N LEU A 26 10.52 7.07 2.66
CA LEU A 26 9.83 7.44 3.91
C LEU A 26 10.81 7.65 5.07
N LEU A 27 11.86 6.83 5.17
CA LEU A 27 12.81 6.84 6.28
C LEU A 27 13.38 8.25 6.59
N PRO A 28 13.79 9.07 5.61
CA PRO A 28 14.33 10.41 5.87
C PRO A 28 13.30 11.40 6.42
N ALA A 29 12.01 11.16 6.19
CA ALA A 29 10.91 12.03 6.60
C ALA A 29 10.21 11.53 7.88
N LEU A 30 10.73 10.49 8.53
CA LEU A 30 10.14 9.94 9.75
C LEU A 30 10.27 10.90 10.93
N SER A 31 9.20 10.97 11.70
CA SER A 31 9.10 11.71 12.95
C SER A 31 8.18 10.96 13.91
N ALA A 32 8.22 11.32 15.19
CA ALA A 32 7.31 10.77 16.19
C ALA A 32 5.82 11.00 15.83
N ALA A 33 5.53 12.09 15.10
CA ALA A 33 4.17 12.44 14.71
C ALA A 33 3.61 11.57 13.57
N ASN A 34 4.45 11.08 12.66
CA ASN A 34 4.03 10.35 11.47
C ASN A 34 4.41 8.86 11.46
N ILE A 35 5.09 8.36 12.50
CA ILE A 35 5.56 6.96 12.57
C ILE A 35 4.43 5.94 12.43
N LYS A 36 3.25 6.21 13.01
CA LYS A 36 2.06 5.34 12.88
C LYS A 36 1.62 5.21 11.42
N LEU A 37 1.64 6.33 10.70
CA LEU A 37 1.23 6.37 9.30
C LEU A 37 2.28 5.70 8.39
N ALA A 38 3.56 5.87 8.69
CA ALA A 38 4.62 5.14 7.99
C ALA A 38 4.51 3.62 8.17
N ILE A 39 4.17 3.16 9.39
CA ILE A 39 3.88 1.74 9.65
C ILE A 39 2.68 1.25 8.83
N ASP A 40 1.60 2.05 8.76
CA ASP A 40 0.44 1.69 7.94
C ASP A 40 0.81 1.56 6.45
N ILE A 41 1.64 2.47 5.92
CA ILE A 41 2.14 2.39 4.54
C ILE A 41 2.98 1.12 4.34
N ALA A 42 3.91 0.84 5.26
CA ALA A 42 4.77 -0.35 5.18
C ALA A 42 3.99 -1.67 5.29
N ASN A 43 2.80 -1.67 5.90
CA ASN A 43 1.94 -2.83 6.00
C ASN A 43 1.08 -3.08 4.74
N VAL A 44 0.92 -2.10 3.84
CA VAL A 44 0.07 -2.23 2.64
C VAL A 44 0.39 -3.47 1.78
N PRO A 45 1.66 -3.83 1.49
CA PRO A 45 1.98 -4.99 0.68
C PRO A 45 1.43 -6.31 1.25
N GLN A 46 1.21 -6.39 2.57
CA GLN A 46 0.63 -7.58 3.21
C GLN A 46 -0.82 -7.84 2.78
N THR A 47 -1.52 -6.80 2.29
CA THR A 47 -2.89 -6.92 1.78
C THR A 47 -2.95 -7.46 0.35
N MET A 48 -1.83 -7.43 -0.38
CA MET A 48 -1.70 -7.90 -1.77
C MET A 48 -1.56 -9.43 -1.87
N ARG A 49 -2.15 -10.20 -0.96
CA ARG A 49 -2.08 -11.69 -0.94
C ARG A 49 -3.17 -12.31 -1.81
N GLY A 50 -3.09 -13.62 -2.07
CA GLY A 50 -4.02 -14.37 -2.93
C GLY A 50 -3.37 -14.86 -4.22
N TYR A 51 -4.18 -15.36 -5.15
CA TYR A 51 -3.72 -15.92 -6.43
C TYR A 51 -4.56 -15.41 -7.60
N GLY A 52 -3.97 -15.35 -8.79
CA GLY A 52 -4.70 -15.05 -10.03
C GLY A 52 -5.48 -13.73 -9.97
N HIS A 53 -6.76 -13.76 -10.33
CA HIS A 53 -7.60 -12.55 -10.37
C HIS A 53 -7.79 -11.90 -8.99
N VAL A 54 -7.82 -12.68 -7.90
CA VAL A 54 -7.92 -12.16 -6.53
C VAL A 54 -6.66 -11.37 -6.16
N LYS A 55 -5.48 -11.88 -6.52
CA LYS A 55 -4.21 -11.16 -6.35
C LYS A 55 -4.24 -9.81 -7.07
N ILE A 56 -4.68 -9.80 -8.33
CA ILE A 56 -4.77 -8.58 -9.14
C ILE A 56 -5.72 -7.55 -8.50
N ALA A 57 -6.90 -7.99 -8.06
CA ALA A 57 -7.85 -7.13 -7.36
C ALA A 57 -7.28 -6.56 -6.06
N ASN A 58 -6.62 -7.39 -5.25
CA ASN A 58 -5.99 -6.96 -4.01
C ASN A 58 -4.84 -5.97 -4.25
N VAL A 59 -4.04 -6.15 -5.31
CA VAL A 59 -3.00 -5.19 -5.70
C VAL A 59 -3.62 -3.84 -6.07
N ALA A 60 -4.72 -3.81 -6.81
CA ALA A 60 -5.40 -2.58 -7.17
C ALA A 60 -5.94 -1.84 -5.93
N LEU A 61 -6.60 -2.56 -5.01
CA LEU A 61 -7.10 -2.00 -3.75
C LEU A 61 -5.97 -1.49 -2.86
N ALA A 62 -4.88 -2.26 -2.75
CA ALA A 62 -3.72 -1.91 -1.96
C ALA A 62 -3.06 -0.63 -2.50
N ARG A 63 -2.92 -0.47 -3.82
CA ARG A 63 -2.38 0.76 -4.43
C ARG A 63 -3.25 1.98 -4.16
N ALA A 64 -4.57 1.84 -4.23
CA ALA A 64 -5.48 2.93 -3.88
C ALA A 64 -5.33 3.34 -2.41
N ARG A 65 -5.20 2.36 -1.52
CA ARG A 65 -4.97 2.61 -0.09
C ARG A 65 -3.59 3.23 0.18
N GLU A 66 -2.55 2.77 -0.49
CA GLU A 66 -1.20 3.33 -0.38
C GLU A 66 -1.19 4.81 -0.76
N ALA A 67 -1.80 5.17 -1.89
CA ALA A 67 -1.90 6.56 -2.35
C ALA A 67 -2.60 7.46 -1.32
N GLU A 68 -3.66 6.97 -0.67
CA GLU A 68 -4.36 7.69 0.39
C GLU A 68 -3.46 7.91 1.62
N LEU A 69 -2.75 6.87 2.06
CA LEU A 69 -1.85 6.96 3.21
C LEU A 69 -0.66 7.87 2.92
N LEU A 70 -0.12 7.83 1.70
CA LEU A 70 0.96 8.71 1.25
C LEU A 70 0.55 10.17 1.19
N TYR A 71 -0.63 10.47 0.65
CA TYR A 71 -1.19 11.83 0.69
C TYR A 71 -1.34 12.34 2.12
N ARG A 72 -1.78 11.49 3.06
CA ARG A 72 -1.85 11.87 4.48
C ARG A 72 -0.46 12.05 5.12
N PHE A 73 0.55 11.33 4.63
CA PHE A 73 1.91 11.36 5.17
C PHE A 73 2.64 12.62 4.76
N ASP A 74 2.53 12.98 3.49
CA ASP A 74 3.11 14.20 2.94
C ASP A 74 2.24 14.71 1.78
N PRO A 75 1.27 15.60 2.07
CA PRO A 75 0.40 16.18 1.05
C PRO A 75 1.12 17.06 0.03
N GLN A 76 2.33 17.56 0.35
CA GLN A 76 3.13 18.38 -0.56
C GLN A 76 3.81 17.52 -1.62
N ARG A 77 4.28 16.33 -1.20
CA ARG A 77 4.97 15.38 -2.09
C ARG A 77 4.01 14.47 -2.84
N TYR A 78 2.93 14.04 -2.22
CA TYR A 78 1.99 13.08 -2.80
C TYR A 78 0.65 13.77 -3.10
N PRO A 79 0.19 13.78 -4.36
CA PRO A 79 -1.07 14.42 -4.71
C PRO A 79 -2.26 13.63 -4.15
N ARG A 80 -3.39 14.33 -3.97
CA ARG A 80 -4.64 13.69 -3.56
C ARG A 80 -5.03 12.59 -4.57
N PRO A 81 -5.32 11.36 -4.11
CA PRO A 81 -5.77 10.30 -5.01
C PRO A 81 -7.11 10.67 -5.67
N ALA A 82 -7.23 10.35 -6.96
CA ALA A 82 -8.42 10.69 -7.77
C ALA A 82 -9.71 9.96 -7.34
N ALA A 83 -9.61 8.92 -6.51
CA ALA A 83 -10.74 8.23 -5.91
C ALA A 83 -10.37 7.72 -4.51
N ALA A 84 -11.16 8.10 -3.49
CA ALA A 84 -11.04 7.50 -2.17
C ALA A 84 -11.77 6.14 -2.19
N PRO A 85 -11.10 5.00 -1.93
CA PRO A 85 -11.85 3.79 -1.61
C PRO A 85 -12.59 4.07 -0.30
N VAL A 86 -13.92 3.85 -0.32
CA VAL A 86 -14.79 4.03 0.85
C VAL A 86 -14.14 3.35 2.06
N ALA A 87 -13.85 4.14 3.09
CA ALA A 87 -13.35 3.64 4.37
C ALA A 87 -14.43 2.79 5.03
N GLY A 88 -14.52 1.52 4.65
CA GLY A 88 -15.48 0.58 5.17
C GLY A 88 -14.94 -0.82 5.00
N GLN A 89 -14.60 -1.46 6.11
CA GLN A 89 -14.34 -2.90 6.22
C GLN A 89 -12.90 -3.38 5.96
N LEU A 90 -11.94 -2.78 6.66
CA LEU A 90 -10.77 -3.55 7.10
C LEU A 90 -11.17 -4.27 8.39
N ARG A 91 -11.56 -5.55 8.28
CA ARG A 91 -11.67 -6.43 9.44
C ARG A 91 -10.31 -6.48 10.13
N GLY A 92 -10.25 -6.01 11.38
CA GLY A 92 -9.24 -6.47 12.34
C GLY A 92 -8.24 -5.47 12.91
N ILE A 93 -8.33 -4.16 12.66
CA ILE A 93 -7.49 -3.20 13.41
C ILE A 93 -8.33 -2.02 13.91
N ARG A 94 -8.34 -1.84 15.24
CA ARG A 94 -9.09 -0.80 15.95
C ARG A 94 -8.33 0.53 15.84
N VAL A 95 -8.77 1.42 14.94
CA VAL A 95 -8.32 2.81 14.95
C VAL A 95 -9.11 3.52 16.06
N VAL A 96 -8.49 3.72 17.21
CA VAL A 96 -9.00 4.63 18.24
C VAL A 96 -8.56 6.04 17.85
N ALA A 97 -9.50 6.84 17.34
CA ALA A 97 -9.36 8.28 17.30
C ALA A 97 -9.48 8.81 18.73
N GLY A 98 -8.50 9.58 19.16
CA GLY A 98 -8.57 10.49 20.30
C GLY A 98 -8.48 11.92 19.78
#